data_AF-A0A023H2E1-F1
#
_entry.id   AF-A0A023H2E1-F1
#
_cell.length_a   1.000
_cell.length_b   1.000
_cell.length_c   1.000
_cell.angle_alpha   90.00
_cell.angle_beta   90.00
_cell.angle_gamma   90.00
#
_symmetry.space_group_name_H-M   'P 1'
#
loop_
_entity.id
_entity.type
_entity.pdbx_description
1 polymer ?
#
loop_
_entity_poly.entity_id
_entity_poly.type
_entity_poly.pdbx_seq_one_letter_code
_entity_poly.pdbx_strand_id
1 'polypeptide(L)'
;AVDMFDAIHEGRIKAVWIMATNPVVSMPDADRVRDALNNCELVVVSDCMSQMDTIACADVVLPAATWGEKDGVVTNSERRISRQRVFLPVPGEARPDWWIVTQVAQRMGFTEHFDYQTSVDIFREHAQLSGFENNGDRDFDISAFAEVSNESYEALEPVQWPVNKDSPTGTSRQFANSRYYTPSGKAQFITVSPREPVSQTTEDYPLVLNTGRVRDQWHT
;
A
#
# COMPACT_ATOMS: atom_id res chain seq x y z
N ALA A 1 11.91 -0.15 -4.06
CA ALA A 1 12.04 1.29 -3.74
C ALA A 1 13.49 1.78 -3.92
N VAL A 2 14.52 1.08 -3.42
CA VAL A 2 15.93 1.50 -3.64
C VAL A 2 16.23 1.73 -5.13
N ASP A 3 15.92 0.76 -6.00
CA ASP A 3 16.11 0.88 -7.46
C ASP A 3 15.36 2.07 -8.09
N MET A 4 14.25 2.51 -7.49
CA MET A 4 13.49 3.67 -7.95
C MET A 4 14.25 4.96 -7.64
N PHE A 5 14.83 5.10 -6.45
CA PHE A 5 15.63 6.28 -6.10
C PHE A 5 16.95 6.31 -6.87
N ASP A 6 17.56 5.16 -7.15
CA ASP A 6 18.70 5.08 -8.06
C ASP A 6 18.30 5.53 -9.48
N ALA A 7 17.13 5.11 -9.96
CA ALA A 7 16.61 5.56 -11.26
C ALA A 7 16.30 7.06 -11.31
N ILE A 8 15.85 7.66 -10.21
CA ILE A 8 15.69 9.11 -10.09
C ILE A 8 17.06 9.80 -10.14
N HIS A 9 18.03 9.30 -9.38
CA HIS A 9 19.39 9.84 -9.36
C HIS A 9 20.07 9.79 -10.74
N GLU A 10 19.81 8.72 -11.51
CA GLU A 10 20.28 8.55 -12.88
C GLU A 10 19.47 9.36 -13.92
N GLY A 11 18.41 10.07 -13.51
CA GLY A 11 17.55 10.86 -14.40
C GLY A 11 16.61 10.04 -15.30
N ARG A 12 16.49 8.72 -15.06
CA ARG A 12 15.55 7.84 -15.78
C ARG A 12 14.11 8.04 -15.32
N ILE A 13 13.91 8.33 -14.04
CA ILE A 13 12.63 8.78 -13.49
C ILE A 13 12.75 10.27 -13.23
N LYS A 14 11.85 11.05 -13.83
CA LYS A 14 11.82 12.52 -13.74
C LYS A 14 10.72 13.04 -12.84
N ALA A 15 9.71 12.23 -12.57
CA ALA A 15 8.60 12.58 -11.71
C ALA A 15 8.32 11.43 -10.74
N VAL A 16 8.13 11.76 -9.47
CA VAL A 16 7.72 10.81 -8.43
C VAL A 16 6.59 11.42 -7.60
N TRP A 17 5.58 10.61 -7.32
CA TRP A 17 4.51 10.95 -6.38
C TRP A 17 4.60 10.01 -5.18
N ILE A 18 4.95 10.58 -4.03
CA ILE A 18 5.08 9.91 -2.74
C ILE A 18 3.78 10.13 -1.95
N MET A 19 3.14 9.04 -1.54
CA MET A 19 1.85 9.09 -0.85
C MET A 19 1.97 8.41 0.53
N ALA A 20 1.68 9.16 1.60
CA ALA A 20 1.62 8.67 2.98
C ALA A 20 2.86 7.86 3.43
N THR A 21 4.06 8.35 3.10
CA THR A 21 5.32 7.73 3.53
C THR A 21 6.46 8.76 3.57
N ASN A 22 7.43 8.55 4.47
CA ASN A 22 8.60 9.41 4.65
C ASN A 22 9.91 8.67 4.28
N PRO A 23 10.23 8.47 2.99
CA PRO A 23 11.41 7.73 2.55
C PRO A 23 12.73 8.37 2.99
N VAL A 24 12.78 9.68 3.19
CA VAL A 24 13.99 10.37 3.70
C VAL A 24 14.33 9.98 5.16
N VAL A 25 13.42 9.31 5.87
CA VAL A 25 13.66 8.76 7.22
C VAL A 25 13.67 7.23 7.22
N SER A 26 12.78 6.61 6.45
CA SER A 26 12.51 5.17 6.55
C SER A 26 13.35 4.29 5.62
N MET A 27 13.94 4.86 4.57
CA MET A 27 14.77 4.10 3.62
C MET A 27 16.22 3.96 4.09
N PRO A 28 16.91 2.86 3.74
CA PRO A 28 18.36 2.78 3.88
C PRO A 28 19.02 3.86 3.00
N ASP A 29 20.17 4.36 3.45
CA ASP A 29 20.91 5.44 2.78
C ASP A 29 20.03 6.69 2.54
N ALA A 30 19.49 7.22 3.64
CA ALA A 30 18.58 8.36 3.65
C ALA A 30 19.14 9.60 2.93
N ASP A 31 20.46 9.82 2.99
CA ASP A 31 21.11 10.95 2.33
C ASP A 31 21.04 10.79 0.81
N ARG A 32 21.32 9.59 0.27
CA ARG A 32 21.16 9.29 -1.15
C ARG A 32 19.71 9.46 -1.62
N VAL A 33 18.74 9.05 -0.80
CA VAL A 33 17.31 9.25 -1.09
C VAL A 33 16.98 10.74 -1.16
N ARG A 34 17.45 11.53 -0.19
CA ARG A 34 17.26 12.99 -0.17
C ARG A 34 17.87 13.64 -1.40
N ASP A 35 19.09 13.26 -1.76
CA ASP A 35 19.79 13.77 -2.94
C ASP A 35 19.06 13.41 -4.23
N ALA A 36 18.54 12.19 -4.34
CA ALA A 36 17.73 11.79 -5.49
C ALA A 36 16.48 12.67 -5.62
N LEU A 37 15.75 12.89 -4.52
CA LEU A 37 14.55 13.73 -4.54
C LEU A 37 14.85 15.18 -4.88
N ASN A 38 15.90 15.77 -4.30
CA ASN A 38 16.30 17.15 -4.61
C ASN A 38 16.74 17.36 -6.07
N ASN A 39 17.14 16.30 -6.77
CA ASN A 39 17.54 16.34 -8.18
C ASN A 39 16.44 15.86 -9.14
N CYS A 40 15.29 15.41 -8.63
CA CYS A 40 14.16 14.98 -9.44
C CYS A 40 13.46 16.20 -10.06
N GLU A 41 12.97 16.11 -11.30
CA GLU A 41 12.33 17.26 -11.98
C GLU A 41 10.96 17.61 -11.39
N LEU A 42 10.28 16.62 -10.80
CA LEU A 42 9.02 16.81 -10.09
C LEU A 42 8.88 15.82 -8.94
N VAL A 43 8.72 16.35 -7.73
CA VAL A 43 8.39 15.59 -6.51
C VAL A 43 7.04 16.04 -5.99
N VAL A 44 6.04 15.16 -6.08
CA VAL A 44 4.72 15.37 -5.47
C VAL A 44 4.64 14.57 -4.18
N VAL A 45 4.17 15.19 -3.11
CA VAL A 45 3.96 14.54 -1.82
C VAL A 45 2.50 14.72 -1.40
N SER A 46 1.78 13.63 -1.13
CA SER A 46 0.49 13.68 -0.46
C SER A 46 0.56 13.05 0.92
N ASP A 47 0.32 13.86 1.95
CA ASP A 47 0.45 13.45 3.35
C ASP A 47 -0.50 14.24 4.26
N CYS A 48 -0.78 13.71 5.45
CA CYS A 48 -1.60 14.36 6.47
C CYS A 48 -0.76 15.16 7.49
N MET A 49 0.57 14.99 7.48
CA MET A 49 1.50 15.79 8.27
C MET A 49 1.95 17.03 7.50
N SER A 50 2.04 18.17 8.18
CA SER A 50 2.52 19.41 7.58
C SER A 50 4.05 19.55 7.54
N GLN A 51 4.76 18.73 8.32
CA GLN A 51 6.22 18.78 8.46
C GLN A 51 6.78 17.36 8.51
N MET A 52 7.52 16.99 7.47
CA MET A 52 8.34 15.77 7.43
C MET A 52 9.53 15.98 6.48
N ASP A 53 10.60 15.19 6.66
CA ASP A 53 11.82 15.32 5.86
C ASP A 53 11.58 15.17 4.35
N THR A 54 10.65 14.30 3.96
CA THR A 54 10.30 14.12 2.54
C THR A 54 9.51 15.31 1.98
N ILE A 55 8.69 16.00 2.78
CA ILE A 55 7.98 17.23 2.35
C ILE A 55 8.99 18.34 2.04
N ALA A 56 10.12 18.39 2.77
CA ALA A 56 11.15 19.39 2.52
C ALA A 56 11.82 19.25 1.13
N CYS A 57 11.66 18.10 0.48
CA CYS A 57 12.13 17.82 -0.89
C CYS A 57 11.03 17.95 -1.95
N ALA A 58 9.80 18.33 -1.59
CA ALA A 58 8.65 18.32 -2.50
C ALA A 58 8.53 19.64 -3.29
N ASP A 59 8.20 19.53 -4.58
CA ASP A 59 7.77 20.68 -5.40
C ASP A 59 6.28 20.98 -5.19
N VAL A 60 5.48 19.94 -4.96
CA VAL A 60 4.03 20.03 -4.75
C VAL A 60 3.64 19.21 -3.51
N VAL A 61 2.90 19.83 -2.60
CA VAL A 61 2.32 19.17 -1.44
C VAL A 61 0.80 19.17 -1.54
N LEU A 62 0.20 17.98 -1.44
CA LEU A 62 -1.24 17.77 -1.51
C LEU A 62 -1.76 17.30 -0.14
N PRO A 63 -2.55 18.10 0.59
CA PRO A 63 -3.00 17.74 1.92
C PRO A 63 -3.95 16.52 1.86
N ALA A 64 -3.53 15.41 2.47
CA ALA A 64 -4.29 14.18 2.51
C ALA A 64 -5.06 14.04 3.84
N ALA A 65 -6.26 13.48 3.78
CA ALA A 65 -7.04 13.12 4.98
C ALA A 65 -6.32 12.02 5.79
N THR A 66 -6.48 11.99 7.11
CA THR A 66 -5.91 10.94 7.98
C THR A 66 -6.93 9.82 8.30
N TRP A 67 -6.51 8.81 9.06
CA TRP A 67 -7.29 7.59 9.34
C TRP A 67 -8.73 7.86 9.78
N GLY A 68 -8.95 8.73 10.77
CA GLY A 68 -10.29 8.99 11.31
C GLY A 68 -11.21 9.82 10.41
N GLU A 69 -10.67 10.37 9.33
CA GLU A 69 -11.35 11.24 8.37
C GLU A 69 -11.68 10.49 7.06
N LYS A 70 -11.13 9.27 6.91
CA LYS A 70 -11.18 8.47 5.69
C LYS A 70 -12.24 7.39 5.75
N ASP A 71 -12.90 7.20 4.62
CA ASP A 71 -13.84 6.13 4.38
C ASP A 71 -13.21 5.03 3.51
N GLY A 72 -13.31 3.77 3.92
CA GLY A 72 -12.84 2.65 3.12
C GLY A 72 -12.83 1.30 3.83
N VAL A 73 -11.95 0.41 3.39
CA VAL A 73 -11.64 -0.85 4.08
C VAL A 73 -10.14 -0.94 4.37
N VAL A 74 -9.79 -1.67 5.43
CA VAL A 74 -8.41 -2.00 5.77
C VAL A 74 -8.25 -3.52 5.86
N THR A 75 -7.08 -4.02 5.45
CA THR A 75 -6.75 -5.45 5.54
C THR A 75 -5.60 -5.65 6.51
N ASN A 76 -5.79 -6.50 7.51
CA ASN A 76 -4.73 -6.80 8.49
C ASN A 76 -3.90 -8.06 8.10
N SER A 77 -2.92 -8.41 8.93
CA SER A 77 -1.99 -9.53 8.68
C SER A 77 -2.65 -10.91 8.60
N GLU A 78 -3.84 -11.08 9.16
CA GLU A 78 -4.58 -12.35 9.05
C GLU A 78 -5.57 -12.36 7.88
N ARG A 79 -5.40 -11.43 6.91
CA ARG A 79 -6.24 -11.27 5.71
C ARG A 79 -7.64 -10.74 6.00
N ARG A 80 -7.89 -10.21 7.20
CA ARG A 80 -9.21 -9.71 7.57
C ARG A 80 -9.43 -8.32 6.99
N ILE A 81 -10.43 -8.21 6.13
CA ILE A 81 -10.97 -6.97 5.60
C ILE A 81 -11.97 -6.45 6.61
N SER A 82 -11.79 -5.21 7.05
CA SER A 82 -12.66 -4.53 8.01
C SER A 82 -13.04 -3.15 7.50
N ARG A 83 -14.25 -2.71 7.79
CA ARG A 83 -14.74 -1.38 7.41
C ARG A 83 -14.09 -0.29 8.27
N GLN A 84 -13.49 0.70 7.61
CA GLN A 84 -13.02 1.94 8.22
C GLN A 84 -14.01 3.07 7.93
N ARG A 85 -14.70 3.54 8.96
CA ARG A 85 -15.72 4.59 8.83
C ARG A 85 -15.19 5.93 9.32
N VAL A 86 -15.63 6.99 8.65
CA VAL A 86 -15.34 8.37 9.04
C VAL A 86 -15.97 8.65 10.41
N PHE A 87 -15.19 9.18 11.34
CA PHE A 87 -15.69 9.67 12.63
C PHE A 87 -15.20 11.09 12.97
N LEU A 88 -14.39 11.69 12.11
CA LEU A 88 -13.97 13.08 12.17
C LEU A 88 -14.20 13.79 10.83
N PRO A 89 -14.55 15.08 10.82
CA PRO A 89 -14.61 15.85 9.58
C PRO A 89 -13.20 16.02 9.01
N VAL A 90 -13.10 16.06 7.68
CA VAL A 90 -11.84 16.34 6.98
C VAL A 90 -11.45 17.81 7.21
N PRO A 91 -10.21 18.11 7.67
CA PRO A 91 -9.79 19.46 7.99
C PRO A 91 -9.45 20.29 6.73
N GLY A 92 -9.94 21.52 6.69
CA GLY A 92 -9.59 22.50 5.65
C GLY A 92 -9.80 21.98 4.23
N GLU A 93 -8.74 22.01 3.43
CA GLU A 93 -8.76 21.57 2.04
C GLU A 93 -8.27 20.12 1.85
N ALA A 94 -8.01 19.39 2.95
CA ALA A 94 -7.56 18.01 2.86
C ALA A 94 -8.60 17.14 2.13
N ARG A 95 -8.12 16.12 1.43
CA ARG A 95 -8.97 15.17 0.70
C ARG A 95 -8.45 13.74 0.86
N PRO A 96 -9.31 12.71 0.78
CA PRO A 96 -8.84 11.33 0.73
C PRO A 96 -7.92 11.10 -0.48
N ASP A 97 -6.89 10.27 -0.32
CA ASP A 97 -5.91 10.00 -1.38
C ASP A 97 -6.54 9.55 -2.70
N TRP A 98 -7.54 8.68 -2.63
CA TRP A 98 -8.25 8.22 -3.83
C TRP A 98 -8.86 9.38 -4.61
N TRP A 99 -9.42 10.38 -3.92
CA TRP A 99 -10.00 11.55 -4.54
C TRP A 99 -8.91 12.38 -5.22
N ILE A 100 -7.76 12.56 -4.58
CA ILE A 100 -6.63 13.31 -5.13
C ILE A 100 -6.15 12.65 -6.43
N VAL A 101 -5.96 11.32 -6.42
CA VAL A 101 -5.57 10.54 -7.60
C VAL A 101 -6.60 10.68 -8.71
N THR A 102 -7.89 10.50 -8.39
CA THR A 102 -9.01 10.69 -9.32
C THR A 102 -8.97 12.08 -9.97
N GLN A 103 -8.78 13.14 -9.18
CA GLN A 103 -8.76 14.51 -9.69
C GLN A 103 -7.58 14.83 -10.60
N VAL A 104 -6.41 14.23 -10.33
CA VAL A 104 -5.24 14.32 -11.21
C VAL A 104 -5.51 13.57 -12.51
N ALA A 105 -6.01 12.33 -12.44
CA ALA A 105 -6.30 11.52 -13.62
C ALA A 105 -7.35 12.16 -14.53
N GLN A 106 -8.42 12.73 -13.97
CA GLN A 106 -9.43 13.49 -14.72
C GLN A 106 -8.80 14.69 -15.46
N ARG A 107 -7.90 15.44 -14.81
CA ARG A 107 -7.19 16.58 -15.44
C ARG A 107 -6.20 16.15 -16.52
N MET A 108 -5.72 14.91 -16.46
CA MET A 108 -4.91 14.29 -17.51
C MET A 108 -5.73 13.72 -18.67
N GLY A 109 -7.07 13.80 -18.61
CA GLY A 109 -7.97 13.36 -19.69
C GLY A 109 -8.57 11.96 -19.49
N PHE A 110 -8.37 11.32 -18.34
CA PHE A 110 -8.91 9.98 -18.04
C PHE A 110 -10.28 10.00 -17.34
N THR A 111 -11.11 11.02 -17.61
CA THR A 111 -12.36 11.24 -16.87
C THR A 111 -13.29 10.05 -16.86
N GLU A 112 -13.43 9.37 -18.00
CA GLU A 112 -14.31 8.19 -18.13
C GLU A 112 -13.85 6.98 -17.30
N HIS A 113 -12.55 6.91 -16.96
CA HIS A 113 -11.96 5.79 -16.20
C HIS A 113 -11.79 6.08 -14.71
N PHE A 114 -11.99 7.34 -14.30
CA PHE A 114 -11.84 7.79 -12.92
C PHE A 114 -13.10 8.55 -12.48
N ASP A 115 -14.29 8.01 -12.73
CA ASP A 115 -15.57 8.62 -12.30
C ASP A 115 -16.06 8.07 -10.95
N TYR A 116 -15.14 7.77 -10.04
CA TYR A 116 -15.47 7.26 -8.70
C TYR A 116 -16.09 8.37 -7.85
N GLN A 117 -17.27 8.09 -7.29
CA GLN A 117 -17.98 9.05 -6.43
C GLN A 117 -17.70 8.78 -4.95
N THR A 118 -17.45 7.51 -4.60
CA THR A 118 -17.27 7.05 -3.23
C THR A 118 -16.24 5.92 -3.14
N SER A 119 -15.79 5.59 -1.91
CA SER A 119 -14.84 4.51 -1.68
C SER A 119 -15.37 3.14 -2.14
N VAL A 120 -16.69 2.93 -2.11
CA VAL A 120 -17.30 1.65 -2.50
C VAL A 120 -17.18 1.39 -4.01
N ASP A 121 -17.14 2.44 -4.84
CA ASP A 121 -17.01 2.29 -6.29
C ASP A 121 -15.66 1.66 -6.63
N ILE A 122 -14.60 2.13 -5.97
CA ILE A 122 -13.24 1.59 -6.07
C ILE A 122 -13.18 0.19 -5.47
N PHE A 123 -13.85 -0.05 -4.34
CA PHE A 123 -13.87 -1.38 -3.71
C PHE A 123 -14.53 -2.44 -4.60
N ARG A 124 -15.65 -2.11 -5.27
CA ARG A 124 -16.32 -2.98 -6.24
C ARG A 124 -15.41 -3.31 -7.42
N GLU A 125 -14.77 -2.30 -8.02
CA GLU A 125 -13.84 -2.53 -9.12
C GLU A 125 -12.66 -3.40 -8.69
N HIS A 126 -12.04 -3.09 -7.55
CA HIS A 126 -10.96 -3.90 -7.00
C HIS A 126 -11.41 -5.36 -6.76
N ALA A 127 -12.62 -5.56 -6.26
CA ALA A 127 -13.19 -6.88 -6.06
C ALA A 127 -13.44 -7.62 -7.39
N GLN A 128 -13.98 -6.94 -8.39
CA GLN A 128 -14.17 -7.50 -9.73
C GLN A 128 -12.83 -7.94 -10.36
N LEU A 129 -11.81 -7.07 -10.31
CA LEU A 129 -10.48 -7.35 -10.83
C LEU A 129 -9.80 -8.52 -10.11
N SER A 130 -10.06 -8.71 -8.81
CA SER A 130 -9.50 -9.85 -8.06
C SER A 130 -9.99 -11.20 -8.58
N GLY A 131 -11.22 -11.27 -9.10
CA GLY A 131 -11.81 -12.48 -9.71
C GLY A 131 -11.55 -12.63 -11.22
N PHE A 132 -11.26 -11.53 -11.92
CA PHE A 132 -11.08 -11.52 -13.37
C PHE A 132 -9.92 -12.45 -13.80
N GLU A 133 -10.22 -13.49 -14.58
CA GLU A 133 -9.24 -14.50 -14.99
C GLU A 133 -8.44 -15.12 -13.82
N ASN A 134 -9.04 -15.21 -12.64
CA ASN A 134 -8.40 -15.84 -11.49
C ASN A 134 -8.45 -17.36 -11.62
N ASN A 135 -9.62 -17.94 -11.91
CA ASN A 135 -9.84 -19.38 -12.09
C ASN A 135 -9.29 -20.28 -10.96
N GLY A 136 -9.02 -19.69 -9.78
CA GLY A 136 -8.38 -20.39 -8.64
C GLY A 136 -6.85 -20.47 -8.71
N ASP A 137 -6.21 -19.77 -9.65
CA ASP A 137 -4.76 -19.73 -9.84
C ASP A 137 -4.06 -18.68 -8.98
N ARG A 138 -4.82 -17.73 -8.40
CA ARG A 138 -4.31 -16.72 -7.47
C ARG A 138 -4.98 -16.85 -6.11
N ASP A 139 -4.24 -16.49 -5.07
CA ASP A 139 -4.70 -16.57 -3.68
C ASP A 139 -5.71 -15.49 -3.37
N PHE A 140 -5.47 -14.26 -3.80
CA PHE A 140 -6.35 -13.14 -3.54
C PHE A 140 -7.57 -13.17 -4.47
N ASP A 141 -8.76 -13.31 -3.86
CA ASP A 141 -10.05 -13.24 -4.53
C ASP A 141 -11.09 -12.74 -3.53
N ILE A 142 -11.66 -11.58 -3.81
CA ILE A 142 -12.78 -10.99 -3.05
C ILE A 142 -13.96 -10.70 -3.97
N SER A 143 -14.04 -11.40 -5.12
CA SER A 143 -15.01 -11.16 -6.19
C SER A 143 -16.48 -11.28 -5.77
N ALA A 144 -16.78 -11.92 -4.63
CA ALA A 144 -18.12 -11.90 -4.05
C ALA A 144 -18.61 -10.47 -3.73
N PHE A 145 -17.70 -9.51 -3.58
CA PHE A 145 -18.03 -8.09 -3.34
C PHE A 145 -18.13 -7.22 -4.59
N ALA A 146 -17.95 -7.78 -5.80
CA ALA A 146 -17.98 -7.01 -7.04
C ALA A 146 -19.30 -6.20 -7.20
N GLU A 147 -20.41 -6.75 -6.71
CA GLU A 147 -21.74 -6.15 -6.77
C GLU A 147 -22.29 -5.78 -5.39
N VAL A 148 -21.42 -5.57 -4.38
CA VAL A 148 -21.86 -5.25 -3.01
C VAL A 148 -22.70 -3.97 -3.01
N SER A 149 -23.87 -3.94 -2.37
CA SER A 149 -24.66 -2.69 -2.28
C SER A 149 -24.00 -1.68 -1.35
N ASN A 150 -24.38 -0.40 -1.43
CA ASN A 150 -23.87 0.61 -0.50
C ASN A 150 -24.20 0.24 0.95
N GLU A 151 -25.44 -0.22 1.20
CA GLU A 151 -25.89 -0.63 2.53
C GLU A 151 -25.12 -1.85 3.04
N SER A 152 -24.84 -2.81 2.17
CA SER A 152 -24.07 -4.02 2.51
C SER A 152 -22.60 -3.69 2.78
N TYR A 153 -22.02 -2.74 2.05
CA TYR A 153 -20.68 -2.23 2.28
C TYR A 153 -20.59 -1.44 3.60
N GLU A 154 -21.61 -0.63 3.91
CA GLU A 154 -21.72 0.05 5.20
C GLU A 154 -21.89 -0.92 6.36
N ALA A 155 -22.59 -2.04 6.14
CA ALA A 155 -22.79 -3.09 7.14
C ALA A 155 -21.71 -4.20 7.07
N LEU A 156 -20.61 -3.98 6.35
CA LEU A 156 -19.59 -5.01 6.15
C LEU A 156 -18.98 -5.44 7.50
N GLU A 157 -19.28 -6.67 7.89
CA GLU A 157 -18.67 -7.32 9.03
C GLU A 157 -17.25 -7.83 8.68
N PRO A 158 -16.31 -7.84 9.64
CA PRO A 158 -14.94 -8.22 9.36
C PRO A 158 -14.79 -9.66 8.83
N VAL A 159 -14.20 -9.81 7.65
CA VAL A 159 -14.14 -11.10 6.92
C VAL A 159 -12.72 -11.40 6.44
N GLN A 160 -12.30 -12.66 6.49
CA GLN A 160 -10.98 -13.07 5.97
C GLN A 160 -11.09 -13.48 4.51
N TRP A 161 -10.27 -12.88 3.65
CA TRP A 161 -10.18 -13.32 2.26
C TRP A 161 -9.44 -14.67 2.15
N PRO A 162 -9.76 -15.51 1.13
CA PRO A 162 -10.63 -15.24 -0.02
C PRO A 162 -12.12 -15.19 0.33
N VAL A 163 -12.86 -14.30 -0.34
CA VAL A 163 -14.33 -14.19 -0.30
C VAL A 163 -14.87 -14.24 -1.73
N ASN A 164 -15.33 -15.42 -2.15
CA ASN A 164 -15.78 -15.66 -3.52
C ASN A 164 -17.02 -16.54 -3.54
N LYS A 165 -17.47 -16.95 -4.73
CA LYS A 165 -18.67 -17.78 -4.91
C LYS A 165 -18.62 -19.09 -4.10
N ASP A 166 -17.44 -19.69 -3.97
CA ASP A 166 -17.25 -20.96 -3.27
C ASP A 166 -17.03 -20.78 -1.76
N SER A 167 -16.69 -19.56 -1.33
CA SER A 167 -16.47 -19.18 0.08
C SER A 167 -17.07 -17.80 0.37
N PRO A 168 -18.40 -17.65 0.31
CA PRO A 168 -19.07 -16.34 0.41
C PRO A 168 -18.97 -15.72 1.81
N THR A 169 -18.67 -16.52 2.83
CA THR A 169 -18.44 -16.06 4.21
C THR A 169 -16.96 -15.87 4.55
N GLY A 170 -16.09 -15.92 3.54
CA GLY A 170 -14.65 -15.85 3.71
C GLY A 170 -13.99 -17.17 4.10
N THR A 171 -12.67 -17.13 4.19
CA THR A 171 -11.81 -18.30 4.41
C THR A 171 -10.87 -18.07 5.60
N SER A 172 -11.19 -18.69 6.73
CA SER A 172 -10.40 -18.54 7.96
C SER A 172 -9.00 -19.15 7.85
N ARG A 173 -8.89 -20.34 7.25
CA ARG A 173 -7.64 -21.09 7.10
C ARG A 173 -7.31 -21.38 5.64
N GLN A 174 -6.25 -20.75 5.15
CA GLN A 174 -5.68 -21.04 3.83
C GLN A 174 -5.04 -22.45 3.80
N PHE A 175 -5.02 -23.05 2.61
CA PHE A 175 -4.36 -24.33 2.31
C PHE A 175 -4.90 -25.56 3.08
N ALA A 176 -6.08 -25.47 3.69
CA ALA A 176 -6.69 -26.60 4.41
C ALA A 176 -7.01 -27.81 3.51
N ASN A 177 -7.11 -27.58 2.19
CA ASN A 177 -7.34 -28.58 1.16
C ASN A 177 -6.05 -29.16 0.54
N SER A 178 -4.87 -28.82 1.08
CA SER A 178 -3.55 -29.24 0.56
C SER A 178 -3.28 -28.82 -0.90
N ARG A 179 -3.94 -27.78 -1.40
CA ARG A 179 -3.63 -27.15 -2.69
C ARG A 179 -2.85 -25.87 -2.44
N TYR A 180 -1.83 -25.62 -3.26
CA TYR A 180 -0.92 -24.49 -3.12
C TYR A 180 -0.76 -23.77 -4.46
N TYR A 181 -0.47 -22.48 -4.41
CA TYR A 181 -0.22 -21.64 -5.60
C TYR A 181 1.19 -21.85 -6.16
N THR A 182 1.52 -23.12 -6.44
CA THR A 182 2.73 -23.52 -7.17
C THR A 182 2.32 -24.17 -8.48
N PRO A 183 3.18 -24.21 -9.52
CA PRO A 183 2.84 -24.86 -10.80
C PRO A 183 2.41 -26.33 -10.66
N SER A 184 2.81 -27.01 -9.57
CA SER A 184 2.45 -28.40 -9.28
C SER A 184 1.22 -28.57 -8.39
N GLY A 185 0.69 -27.48 -7.83
CA GLY A 185 -0.38 -27.48 -6.82
C GLY A 185 0.04 -27.99 -5.43
N LYS A 186 1.32 -28.35 -5.23
CA LYS A 186 1.86 -28.94 -3.99
C LYS A 186 2.77 -27.97 -3.24
N ALA A 187 2.91 -28.19 -1.93
CA ALA A 187 3.93 -27.54 -1.12
C ALA A 187 5.33 -27.91 -1.62
N GLN A 188 6.26 -26.96 -1.56
CA GLN A 188 7.67 -27.18 -1.92
C GLN A 188 8.53 -27.14 -0.67
N PHE A 189 9.33 -28.18 -0.47
CA PHE A 189 10.38 -28.20 0.55
C PHE A 189 11.66 -27.61 -0.05
N ILE A 190 12.08 -26.46 0.45
CA ILE A 190 13.26 -25.75 -0.02
C ILE A 190 14.31 -25.78 1.09
N THR A 191 15.43 -26.44 0.82
CA THR A 191 16.58 -26.45 1.74
C THR A 191 17.40 -25.19 1.51
N VAL A 192 17.72 -24.48 2.60
CA VAL A 192 18.62 -23.32 2.55
C VAL A 192 19.94 -23.65 3.24
N SER A 193 21.05 -23.21 2.66
CA SER A 193 22.36 -23.27 3.31
C SER A 193 22.59 -21.96 4.06
N PRO A 194 22.93 -21.99 5.36
CA PRO A 194 23.28 -20.78 6.10
C PRO A 194 24.40 -20.01 5.41
N ARG A 195 24.27 -18.69 5.36
CA ARG A 195 25.30 -17.77 4.86
C ARG A 195 25.44 -16.63 5.85
N GLU A 196 26.66 -16.18 6.04
CA GLU A 196 26.94 -15.04 6.91
C GLU A 196 26.42 -13.74 6.29
N PRO A 197 26.16 -12.69 7.10
CA PRO A 197 25.82 -11.38 6.59
C PRO A 197 26.87 -10.85 5.60
N VAL A 198 26.44 -10.08 4.61
CA VAL A 198 27.37 -9.46 3.64
C VAL A 198 28.30 -8.45 4.33
N SER A 199 27.76 -7.67 5.27
CA SER A 199 28.53 -6.75 6.10
C SER A 199 29.11 -7.49 7.30
N GLN A 200 30.43 -7.61 7.32
CA GLN A 200 31.20 -8.22 8.40
C GLN A 200 31.88 -7.14 9.25
N THR A 201 32.06 -7.41 10.53
CA THR A 201 32.82 -6.52 11.41
C THR A 201 34.29 -6.49 11.02
N THR A 202 34.92 -5.32 11.14
CA THR A 202 36.35 -5.14 10.93
C THR A 202 37.00 -4.54 12.19
N GLU A 203 38.32 -4.33 12.18
CA GLU A 203 38.99 -3.61 13.27
C GLU A 203 38.47 -2.16 13.41
N ASP A 204 38.19 -1.49 12.28
CA ASP A 204 37.63 -0.14 12.24
C ASP A 204 36.13 -0.10 12.62
N TYR A 205 35.40 -1.19 12.37
CA TYR A 205 33.97 -1.33 12.67
C TYR A 205 33.69 -2.64 13.44
N PRO A 206 34.05 -2.71 14.74
CA PRO A 206 34.03 -3.96 15.50
C PRO A 206 32.65 -4.34 16.07
N LEU A 207 31.62 -3.51 15.85
CA LEU A 207 30.28 -3.68 16.43
C LEU A 207 29.25 -4.03 15.36
N VAL A 208 28.27 -4.86 15.74
CA VAL A 208 27.07 -5.11 14.93
C VAL A 208 25.95 -4.18 15.39
N LEU A 209 25.45 -3.36 14.48
CA LEU A 209 24.25 -2.54 14.71
C LEU A 209 23.00 -3.32 14.31
N ASN A 210 21.98 -3.26 15.17
CA ASN A 210 20.64 -3.77 14.87
C ASN A 210 19.60 -2.69 15.19
N THR A 211 18.63 -2.51 14.31
CA THR A 211 17.53 -1.56 14.49
C THR A 211 16.25 -2.32 14.88
N GLY A 212 15.38 -1.66 15.64
CA GLY A 212 14.19 -2.31 16.19
C GLY A 212 13.02 -1.34 16.34
N ARG A 213 11.94 -1.86 16.92
CA ARG A 213 10.73 -1.08 17.23
C ARG A 213 10.50 -1.09 18.73
N VAL A 214 9.87 -0.02 19.22
CA VAL A 214 9.43 0.10 20.62
C VAL A 214 7.91 0.20 20.65
N ARG A 215 7.27 -0.29 21.71
CA ARG A 215 5.81 -0.39 21.81
C ARG A 215 5.09 0.96 21.63
N ASP A 216 5.65 2.02 22.22
CA ASP A 216 4.97 3.31 22.38
C ASP A 216 5.30 4.31 21.25
N GLN A 217 6.09 3.90 20.26
CA GLN A 217 6.40 4.73 19.10
C GLN A 217 6.04 3.99 17.82
N TRP A 218 5.41 4.70 16.89
CA TRP A 218 5.13 4.19 15.56
C TRP A 218 6.21 4.64 14.57
N HIS A 219 6.37 3.90 13.48
CA HIS A 219 7.23 4.34 12.40
C HIS A 219 6.57 5.51 11.65
N THR A 220 7.41 6.40 11.13
CA THR A 220 7.01 7.51 10.26
C THR A 220 6.90 7.07 8.82
#